data_AF-A0A2W5ZP55-F1
#
_entry.id   AF-A0A2W5ZP55-F1
#
_cell.length_a   1.000
_cell.length_b   1.000
_cell.length_c   1.000
_cell.angle_alpha   90.00
_cell.angle_beta   90.00
_cell.angle_gamma   90.00
#
_symmetry.space_group_name_H-M   'P 1'
#
loop_
_entity.id
_entity.type
_entity.pdbx_description
1 polymer ?
#
loop_
_entity_poly.entity_id
_entity_poly.type
_entity_poly.pdbx_seq_one_letter_code
_entity_poly.pdbx_strand_id
1 'polypeptide(L)'
;MTMRFRSEEEPEPDEDPDEETAAAAPPGPMVPAVAAGARDLEYRTELVTAAEVVDGSTLADQLTKASSEGWDLVEIIQAGERYAILLRRPKMSDREARRVGFLPPPH
;
A
#
# COMPACT_ATOMS: atom_id res chain seq x y z
N MET A 1 78.14 -49.18 -2.88
CA MET A 1 77.18 -48.19 -3.38
C MET A 1 76.96 -47.11 -2.32
N THR A 2 77.37 -45.87 -2.61
CA THR A 2 77.11 -44.60 -1.89
C THR A 2 76.86 -43.62 -3.04
N MET A 3 75.81 -42.79 -3.06
CA MET A 3 75.40 -41.69 -2.18
C MET A 3 73.85 -41.62 -2.15
N ARG A 4 73.13 -41.43 -1.03
CA ARG A 4 73.05 -40.28 -0.09
C ARG A 4 72.50 -39.01 -0.80
N PHE A 5 71.49 -38.25 -0.35
CA PHE A 5 70.85 -38.04 0.96
C PHE A 5 69.55 -37.19 0.80
N ARG A 6 68.59 -37.32 1.75
CA ARG A 6 67.75 -36.24 2.38
C ARG A 6 66.51 -35.72 1.60
N SER A 7 65.31 -35.47 2.15
CA SER A 7 64.83 -35.12 3.50
C SER A 7 63.35 -35.54 3.73
N GLU A 8 62.96 -35.70 5.00
CA GLU A 8 61.61 -35.81 5.59
C GLU A 8 60.73 -34.55 5.34
N GLU A 9 59.39 -34.70 5.25
CA GLU A 9 58.38 -34.02 6.11
C GLU A 9 56.95 -34.59 5.86
N GLU A 10 56.12 -34.61 6.90
CA GLU A 10 54.79 -35.25 7.07
C GLU A 10 53.60 -34.33 6.64
N PRO A 11 52.32 -34.79 6.68
CA PRO A 11 51.16 -34.23 5.96
C PRO A 11 50.38 -33.15 6.73
N GLU A 12 49.61 -32.31 6.00
CA GLU A 12 48.19 -31.98 6.24
C GLU A 12 47.72 -30.88 5.25
N PRO A 13 46.64 -31.07 4.47
CA PRO A 13 45.83 -29.94 4.01
C PRO A 13 44.71 -29.71 5.02
N ASP A 14 44.95 -28.84 6.00
CA ASP A 14 43.88 -28.14 6.72
C ASP A 14 43.43 -26.97 5.84
N GLU A 15 42.29 -27.13 5.19
CA GLU A 15 41.43 -26.00 4.81
C GLU A 15 40.00 -26.56 4.74
N ASP A 16 39.31 -26.52 5.89
CA ASP A 16 37.86 -26.53 5.95
C ASP A 16 37.30 -25.59 4.87
N PRO A 17 36.19 -25.92 4.20
CA PRO A 17 35.57 -24.99 3.28
C PRO A 17 35.13 -23.77 4.10
N ASP A 18 35.85 -22.65 3.94
CA ASP A 18 35.50 -21.36 4.53
C ASP A 18 33.98 -21.18 4.42
N GLU A 19 33.32 -21.20 5.58
CA GLU A 19 31.92 -20.87 5.72
C GLU A 19 31.69 -19.57 4.95
N GLU A 20 30.83 -19.62 3.94
CA GLU A 20 30.43 -18.45 3.17
C GLU A 20 29.85 -17.45 4.17
N THR A 21 30.70 -16.55 4.64
CA THR A 21 30.34 -15.46 5.53
C THR A 21 29.26 -14.73 4.76
N ALA A 22 28.02 -14.80 5.26
CA ALA A 22 26.89 -14.09 4.69
C ALA A 22 27.23 -12.60 4.73
N ALA A 23 27.89 -12.12 3.69
CA ALA A 23 28.19 -10.73 3.51
C ALA A 23 26.82 -10.05 3.48
N ALA A 24 26.61 -9.14 4.42
CA ALA A 24 25.40 -8.33 4.43
C ALA A 24 25.25 -7.71 3.05
N ALA A 25 24.22 -8.13 2.32
CA ALA A 25 23.94 -7.59 1.00
C ALA A 25 23.94 -6.07 1.10
N PRO A 26 24.59 -5.34 0.16
CA PRO A 26 24.54 -3.89 0.18
C PRO A 26 23.05 -3.48 0.18
N PRO A 27 22.67 -2.47 0.96
CA PRO A 27 21.29 -2.01 0.95
C PRO A 27 20.96 -1.66 -0.51
N GLY A 28 20.06 -2.44 -1.11
CA GLY A 28 19.54 -2.14 -2.44
C GLY A 28 18.98 -0.72 -2.44
N PRO A 29 18.84 -0.08 -3.61
CA PRO A 29 18.29 1.27 -3.67
C PRO A 29 16.97 1.27 -2.89
N MET A 30 16.88 2.14 -1.88
CA MET A 30 15.71 2.30 -1.06
C MET A 30 14.60 2.81 -1.97
N VAL A 31 13.84 1.88 -2.55
CA VAL A 31 12.74 2.21 -3.42
C VAL A 31 11.70 2.86 -2.50
N PRO A 32 11.33 4.13 -2.69
CA PRO A 32 10.29 4.73 -1.89
C PRO A 32 9.05 3.85 -2.04
N ALA A 33 8.61 3.27 -0.92
CA ALA A 33 7.38 2.51 -0.88
C ALA A 33 6.24 3.50 -1.10
N VAL A 34 5.83 3.65 -2.36
CA VAL A 34 4.53 4.22 -2.67
C VAL A 34 3.55 3.20 -2.14
N ALA A 35 3.04 3.43 -0.91
CA ALA A 35 1.93 2.67 -0.38
C ALA A 35 0.91 2.58 -1.51
N ALA A 36 0.45 1.37 -1.84
CA ALA A 36 -0.55 1.16 -2.88
C ALA A 36 -1.79 1.98 -2.51
N GLY A 37 -1.79 3.23 -2.93
CA GLY A 37 -2.78 4.24 -2.60
C GLY A 37 -4.01 4.01 -3.45
N ALA A 38 -4.46 2.78 -3.56
CA ALA A 38 -5.85 2.51 -3.86
C ALA A 38 -6.60 2.80 -2.57
N ARG A 39 -6.85 4.09 -2.30
CA ARG A 39 -8.02 4.44 -1.51
C ARG A 39 -9.17 3.87 -2.31
N ASP A 40 -9.69 2.72 -1.91
CA ASP A 40 -10.95 2.24 -2.45
C ASP A 40 -11.93 3.40 -2.26
N LEU A 41 -12.42 3.97 -3.35
CA LEU A 41 -13.35 5.09 -3.33
C LEU A 41 -14.69 4.58 -3.84
N GLU A 42 -15.74 4.95 -3.15
CA GLU A 42 -17.11 4.80 -3.62
C GLU A 42 -17.51 6.09 -4.32
N TYR A 43 -18.25 5.97 -5.43
CA TYR A 43 -18.77 7.09 -6.19
C TYR A 43 -20.30 7.04 -6.18
N ARG A 44 -20.92 8.22 -6.10
CA ARG A 44 -22.37 8.40 -6.18
C ARG A 44 -22.65 9.54 -7.14
N THR A 45 -23.66 9.36 -7.99
CA THR A 45 -24.09 10.38 -8.95
C THR A 45 -25.52 10.78 -8.62
N GLU A 46 -25.77 12.08 -8.53
CA GLU A 46 -27.10 12.63 -8.31
C GLU A 46 -27.49 13.55 -9.45
N LEU A 47 -28.73 13.46 -9.92
CA LEU A 47 -29.24 14.32 -10.98
C LEU A 47 -30.03 15.47 -10.36
N VAL A 48 -29.67 16.69 -10.73
CA VAL A 48 -30.35 17.92 -10.31
C VAL A 48 -30.74 18.74 -11.53
N THR A 49 -31.77 19.56 -11.39
CA THR A 49 -32.21 20.46 -12.45
C THR A 49 -31.34 21.71 -12.52
N ALA A 50 -31.36 22.41 -13.66
CA ALA A 50 -30.66 23.69 -13.80
C ALA A 50 -31.15 24.74 -12.79
N ALA A 51 -32.44 24.73 -12.45
CA ALA A 51 -33.01 25.64 -11.46
C ALA A 51 -32.40 25.41 -10.08
N GLU A 52 -32.25 24.16 -9.63
CA GLU A 52 -31.66 23.83 -8.32
C GLU A 52 -30.17 24.19 -8.23
N VAL A 53 -29.45 24.13 -9.35
CA VAL A 53 -28.04 24.54 -9.41
C VAL A 53 -27.92 26.07 -9.37
N VAL A 54 -28.78 26.79 -10.09
CA VAL A 54 -28.74 28.27 -10.19
C VAL A 54 -29.30 28.95 -8.95
N ASP A 55 -30.26 28.32 -8.25
CA ASP A 55 -30.84 28.80 -6.99
C ASP A 55 -29.77 29.01 -5.90
N GLY A 56 -28.68 28.24 -5.92
CA GLY A 56 -27.52 28.41 -5.05
C GLY A 56 -27.74 27.94 -3.61
N SER A 57 -28.93 28.17 -3.02
CA SER A 57 -29.31 27.64 -1.70
C SER A 57 -29.53 26.13 -1.74
N THR A 58 -30.36 25.66 -2.67
CA THR A 58 -30.75 24.25 -2.74
C THR A 58 -29.54 23.34 -2.96
N LEU A 59 -28.63 23.72 -3.86
CA LEU A 59 -27.39 22.98 -4.09
C LEU A 59 -26.47 23.01 -2.86
N ALA A 60 -26.32 24.15 -2.19
CA ALA A 60 -25.50 24.27 -0.99
C ALA A 60 -26.01 23.39 0.15
N ASP A 61 -27.33 23.32 0.35
CA ASP A 61 -27.94 22.46 1.35
C ASP A 61 -27.73 20.97 1.04
N GLN A 62 -27.88 20.58 -0.22
CA GLN A 62 -27.62 19.20 -0.68
C GLN A 62 -26.15 18.80 -0.46
N LEU A 63 -25.21 19.66 -0.83
CA LEU A 63 -23.78 19.41 -0.64
C LEU A 63 -23.38 19.39 0.83
N THR A 64 -23.98 20.25 1.65
CA THR A 64 -23.77 20.26 3.11
C THR A 64 -24.24 18.95 3.72
N LYS A 65 -25.43 18.47 3.32
CA LYS A 65 -25.94 17.17 3.73
C LYS A 65 -25.03 16.03 3.27
N ALA A 66 -24.62 16.01 2.00
CA ALA A 66 -23.70 15.00 1.48
C ALA A 66 -22.37 14.98 2.25
N SER A 67 -21.82 16.15 2.56
CA SER A 67 -20.59 16.28 3.35
C SER A 67 -20.76 15.72 4.77
N SER A 68 -21.92 15.96 5.40
CA SER A 68 -22.24 15.36 6.72
C SER A 68 -22.34 13.82 6.68
N GLU A 69 -22.67 13.24 5.52
CA GLU A 69 -22.69 11.80 5.26
C GLU A 69 -21.31 11.25 4.86
N GLY A 70 -20.27 12.10 4.82
CA GLY A 70 -18.90 11.73 4.44
C GLY A 70 -18.66 11.66 2.94
N TRP A 71 -19.55 12.25 2.13
CA TRP A 71 -19.37 12.37 0.69
C TRP A 71 -18.73 13.72 0.33
N ASP A 72 -17.66 13.66 -0.45
CA ASP A 72 -16.97 14.82 -1.00
C ASP A 72 -17.45 15.10 -2.43
N LEU A 73 -17.69 16.36 -2.76
CA LEU A 73 -17.93 16.79 -4.12
C LEU A 73 -16.67 16.57 -4.99
N VAL A 74 -16.87 15.94 -6.15
CA VAL A 74 -15.84 15.78 -7.18
C VAL A 74 -16.06 16.80 -8.29
N GLU A 75 -17.24 16.77 -8.90
CA GLU A 75 -17.53 17.57 -10.10
C GLU A 75 -19.04 17.72 -10.30
N ILE A 76 -19.45 18.81 -10.96
CA ILE A 76 -20.82 19.02 -11.44
C ILE A 76 -20.75 19.04 -12.97
N ILE A 77 -21.39 18.07 -13.60
CA ILE A 77 -21.32 17.83 -15.05
C ILE A 77 -22.65 18.22 -15.68
N GLN A 78 -22.63 19.08 -16.70
CA GLN A 78 -23.84 19.37 -17.47
C GLN A 78 -24.21 18.16 -18.35
N ALA A 79 -25.42 17.63 -18.14
CA ALA A 79 -25.97 16.46 -18.81
C ALA A 79 -27.27 16.83 -19.53
N GLY A 80 -27.15 17.57 -20.63
CA GLY A 80 -28.30 18.09 -21.38
C GLY A 80 -29.03 19.19 -20.60
N GLU A 81 -30.31 18.94 -20.27
CA GLU A 81 -31.16 19.86 -19.52
C GLU A 81 -30.99 19.77 -17.99
N ARG A 82 -30.17 18.83 -17.52
CA ARG A 82 -29.90 18.58 -16.10
C ARG A 82 -28.40 18.65 -15.81
N TYR A 83 -28.07 18.63 -14.53
CA TYR A 83 -26.71 18.51 -14.05
C TYR A 83 -26.56 17.22 -13.24
N ALA A 84 -25.41 16.58 -13.37
CA ALA A 84 -25.00 15.43 -12.60
C ALA A 84 -23.97 15.87 -11.56
N ILE A 85 -24.26 15.67 -10.27
CA ILE A 85 -23.34 15.90 -9.17
C ILE A 85 -22.61 14.58 -8.92
N LEU A 86 -21.29 14.57 -9.13
CA LEU A 86 -20.43 13.44 -8.82
C LEU A 86 -19.85 13.62 -7.43
N LEU A 87 -20.14 12.65 -6.55
CA LEU A 87 -19.66 12.58 -5.18
C LEU A 87 -18.73 11.38 -5.02
N ARG A 88 -17.76 11.47 -4.10
CA ARG A 88 -16.90 10.36 -3.71
C ARG A 88 -16.80 10.21 -2.20
N ARG A 89 -16.52 9.01 -1.71
CA ARG A 89 -16.11 8.79 -0.31
C ARG A 89 -15.12 7.65 -0.19
N PRO A 90 -14.25 7.62 0.83
CA PRO A 90 -13.45 6.43 1.15
C PRO A 90 -14.36 5.24 1.45
N LYS A 91 -14.11 4.11 0.77
CA LYS A 91 -14.72 2.84 1.09
C LYS A 91 -14.19 2.42 2.46
N MET A 92 -15.09 2.25 3.42
CA MET A 92 -14.71 1.67 4.70
C MET A 92 -14.27 0.23 4.42
N SER A 93 -12.98 -0.03 4.48
CA SER A 93 -12.47 -1.39 4.38
C SER A 93 -12.98 -2.15 5.61
N ASP A 94 -13.64 -3.29 5.40
CA ASP A 94 -14.12 -4.24 6.43
C ASP A 94 -12.93 -4.93 7.17
N ARG A 95 -11.84 -4.20 7.41
CA ARG A 95 -10.57 -4.72 7.92
C ARG A 95 -10.63 -5.04 9.42
N GLU A 96 -11.75 -4.72 10.08
CA GLU A 96 -11.96 -4.99 11.51
C GLU A 96 -12.34 -6.44 11.82
N ALA A 97 -12.53 -7.32 10.81
CA ALA A 97 -12.90 -8.72 11.05
C ALA A 97 -11.73 -9.70 11.26
N ARG A 98 -10.46 -9.28 11.11
CA ARG A 98 -9.31 -10.16 11.32
C ARG A 98 -8.41 -9.66 12.43
N ARG A 99 -8.90 -9.77 13.68
CA ARG A 99 -8.00 -9.90 14.84
C ARG A 99 -7.15 -11.16 14.63
N VAL A 100 -5.96 -11.00 14.05
CA VAL A 100 -4.91 -12.02 14.15
C VAL A 100 -4.25 -11.89 15.53
N GLY A 101 -4.99 -12.29 16.55
CA GLY A 101 -4.41 -12.50 17.88
C GLY A 101 -3.73 -13.85 17.89
N PHE A 102 -2.41 -13.89 18.06
CA PHE A 102 -1.74 -15.12 18.46
C PHE A 102 -2.24 -15.50 19.86
N LEU A 103 -2.75 -16.72 20.02
CA LEU A 103 -3.07 -17.27 21.32
C LEU A 103 -1.78 -17.26 22.18
N PRO A 104 -1.81 -16.76 23.42
CA PRO A 104 -0.64 -16.83 24.29
C PRO A 104 -0.26 -18.29 24.55
N PRO A 105 1.04 -18.62 24.66
CA PRO A 105 1.49 -20.00 24.81
C PRO A 105 0.95 -20.63 26.10
N PRO A 106 0.59 -21.94 26.08
CA PRO A 106 0.19 -22.63 27.30
C PRO A 106 1.37 -22.75 28.26
N HIS A 107 1.11 -22.42 29.53
CA HIS A 107 2.02 -22.65 30.66
C HIS A 107 2.19 -24.14 30.97
#